data_AF-A0A3C1BS74-F1
#
_entry.id   AF-A0A3C1BS74-F1
#
_cell.length_a   1.000
_cell.length_b   1.000
_cell.length_c   1.000
_cell.angle_alpha   90.00
_cell.angle_beta   90.00
_cell.angle_gamma   90.00
#
_symmetry.space_group_name_H-M   'P 1'
#
loop_
_entity.id
_entity.type
_entity.pdbx_description
1 polymer ?
#
loop_
_entity_poly.entity_id
_entity_poly.type
_entity_poly.pdbx_seq_one_letter_code
_entity_poly.pdbx_strand_id
1 'polypeptide(L)'
;MLFIPNEQIFGFMMEKCPDVLDFAFEKKVALTSPVSLFSVLAVIRQAAENFRLEQTSSEILTIMGTFRKQWDLFTGKMDTLGKRIEDTAKEYELLSGTRRRMLDKPLEKLDSLGLENIKTDDTEE
;
A
#
# COMPACT_ATOMS: atom_id res chain seq x y z
N MET A 1 46.94 11.81 -1.64
CA MET A 1 47.07 10.47 -2.25
C MET A 1 48.11 10.57 -3.35
N LEU A 2 49.03 9.61 -3.43
CA LEU A 2 50.05 9.51 -4.47
C LEU A 2 49.80 8.23 -5.27
N PHE A 3 49.55 8.42 -6.56
CA PHE A 3 49.24 7.34 -7.50
C PHE A 3 50.49 6.98 -8.31
N ILE A 4 50.85 5.69 -8.31
CA ILE A 4 51.93 5.16 -9.14
C ILE A 4 51.29 4.40 -10.30
N PRO A 5 51.38 4.91 -11.55
CA PRO A 5 50.59 4.40 -12.68
C PRO A 5 51.01 3.01 -13.19
N ASN A 6 52.14 2.48 -12.71
CA ASN A 6 52.67 1.18 -13.10
C ASN A 6 52.76 0.27 -11.87
N GLU A 7 52.03 -0.85 -11.90
CA GLU A 7 51.98 -1.83 -10.81
C GLU A 7 53.36 -2.44 -10.49
N GLN A 8 54.16 -2.72 -11.52
CA GLN A 8 55.49 -3.32 -11.34
C GLN A 8 56.44 -2.36 -10.63
N ILE A 9 56.37 -1.07 -10.95
CA ILE A 9 57.15 -0.03 -10.26
C ILE A 9 56.68 0.13 -8.82
N PHE A 10 55.37 0.08 -8.58
CA PHE A 10 54.80 0.12 -7.23
C PHE A 10 55.30 -1.05 -6.38
N GLY A 11 55.24 -2.28 -6.91
CA GLY A 11 55.74 -3.48 -6.25
C GLY A 11 57.25 -3.43 -5.99
N PHE A 12 58.04 -2.98 -6.97
CA PHE A 12 59.48 -2.78 -6.81
C PHE A 12 59.80 -1.77 -5.71
N MET A 13 59.06 -0.67 -5.63
CA MET A 13 59.23 0.34 -4.59
C MET A 13 58.91 -0.22 -3.20
N MET A 14 57.84 -1.01 -3.06
CA MET A 14 57.51 -1.69 -1.80
C MET A 14 58.60 -2.69 -1.37
N GLU A 15 59.19 -3.40 -2.33
CA GLU A 15 60.25 -4.39 -2.04
C GLU A 15 61.56 -3.71 -1.61
N LYS A 16 61.96 -2.63 -2.28
CA LYS A 16 63.24 -1.95 -2.02
C LYS A 16 63.18 -0.92 -0.90
N CYS A 17 62.00 -0.40 -0.59
CA CYS A 17 61.79 0.64 0.41
C CYS A 17 60.64 0.23 1.36
N PRO A 18 60.86 -0.69 2.30
CA PRO A 18 59.79 -1.19 3.18
C PRO A 18 59.15 -0.09 4.05
N ASP A 19 59.94 0.92 4.47
CA ASP A 19 59.46 2.00 5.34
C ASP A 19 58.70 3.11 4.58
N VAL A 20 58.63 3.03 3.24
CA VAL A 20 58.02 4.09 2.42
C VAL A 20 56.51 4.23 2.67
N LEU A 21 55.86 3.12 3.02
CA LEU A 21 54.43 3.11 3.33
C LEU A 21 54.15 3.85 4.64
N ASP A 22 54.92 3.56 5.68
CA ASP A 22 54.80 4.22 6.98
C ASP A 22 55.15 5.71 6.87
N PHE A 23 56.23 6.05 6.16
CA PHE A 23 56.57 7.45 5.87
C PHE A 23 55.43 8.19 5.16
N ALA A 24 54.82 7.56 4.15
CA ALA A 24 53.70 8.17 3.44
C ALA A 24 52.47 8.35 4.36
N PHE A 25 52.18 7.37 5.22
CA PHE A 25 51.10 7.47 6.21
C PHE A 25 51.33 8.58 7.23
N GLU A 26 52.54 8.74 7.77
CA GLU A 26 52.90 9.86 8.65
C GLU A 26 52.66 11.22 7.98
N LYS A 27 52.89 11.30 6.67
CA LYS A 27 52.62 12.49 5.85
C LYS A 27 51.16 12.60 5.39
N LYS A 28 50.27 11.71 5.85
CA LYS A 28 48.85 11.63 5.44
C LYS A 28 48.67 11.45 3.93
N VAL A 29 49.61 10.75 3.29
CA VAL A 29 49.58 10.42 1.87
C VAL A 29 49.31 8.93 1.73
N ALA A 30 48.13 8.59 1.21
CA ALA A 30 47.85 7.23 0.77
C ALA A 30 48.63 6.91 -0.52
N LEU A 31 49.47 5.88 -0.47
CA LEU A 31 50.12 5.29 -1.65
C LEU A 31 49.16 4.31 -2.33
N THR A 32 49.06 4.38 -3.65
CA THR A 32 48.20 3.47 -4.41
C THR A 32 48.71 3.22 -5.82
N SER A 33 48.52 2.00 -6.27
CA SER A 33 48.67 1.51 -7.64
C SER A 33 47.32 1.48 -8.37
N PRO A 34 47.26 1.21 -9.70
CA PRO A 34 46.00 1.11 -10.43
C PRO A 34 45.07 0.05 -9.85
N VAL A 35 45.61 -1.11 -9.46
CA VAL A 35 44.79 -2.21 -8.93
C VAL A 35 44.24 -1.87 -7.55
N SER A 36 45.07 -1.36 -6.65
CA SER A 36 44.64 -0.98 -5.30
C SER A 36 43.63 0.18 -5.32
N LEU A 37 43.84 1.19 -6.17
CA LEU A 37 42.92 2.31 -6.32
C LEU A 37 41.57 1.83 -6.84
N PHE A 38 41.57 1.01 -7.89
CA PHE A 38 40.35 0.48 -8.47
C PHE A 38 39.57 -0.39 -7.48
N SER A 39 40.27 -1.15 -6.63
CA SER A 39 39.65 -1.97 -5.59
C SER A 39 38.90 -1.11 -4.56
N VAL A 40 39.55 -0.06 -4.05
CA VAL A 40 38.91 0.88 -3.11
C VAL A 40 37.74 1.58 -3.79
N LEU A 41 37.89 2.03 -5.04
CA LEU A 41 36.84 2.69 -5.78
C LEU A 41 35.63 1.77 -6.03
N ALA A 42 35.86 0.48 -6.33
CA ALA A 42 34.81 -0.50 -6.51
C ALA A 42 34.01 -0.70 -5.21
N VAL A 43 34.68 -0.75 -4.06
CA VAL A 43 34.03 -0.83 -2.75
C VAL A 43 33.21 0.43 -2.47
N ILE A 44 33.75 1.62 -2.72
CA ILE A 44 33.04 2.89 -2.55
C ILE A 44 31.80 2.95 -3.45
N ARG A 45 31.94 2.55 -4.72
CA ARG A 45 30.80 2.49 -5.66
C ARG A 45 29.73 1.54 -5.15
N GLN A 46 30.11 0.33 -4.73
CA GLN A 46 29.16 -0.65 -4.20
C GLN A 46 28.43 -0.12 -2.96
N ALA A 47 29.16 0.53 -2.05
CA ALA A 47 28.56 1.14 -0.85
C ALA A 47 27.56 2.24 -1.22
N ALA A 48 27.90 3.11 -2.19
CA ALA A 48 27.01 4.16 -2.66
C ALA A 48 25.75 3.61 -3.35
N GLU A 49 25.90 2.55 -4.16
CA GLU A 49 24.77 1.86 -4.80
C GLU A 49 23.86 1.21 -3.77
N ASN A 50 24.43 0.54 -2.76
CA ASN A 50 23.68 -0.07 -1.67
C ASN A 50 22.91 0.97 -0.86
N PHE A 51 23.54 2.11 -0.52
CA PHE A 51 22.88 3.18 0.22
C PHE A 51 21.67 3.74 -0.55
N ARG A 52 21.82 3.95 -1.86
CA ARG A 52 20.72 4.41 -2.71
C ARG A 52 19.58 3.39 -2.76
N LEU A 53 19.90 2.10 -2.90
CA LEU A 53 18.90 1.03 -2.89
C LEU A 53 18.16 0.96 -1.55
N GLU A 54 18.88 1.02 -0.44
CA GLU A 54 18.31 1.01 0.90
C GLU A 54 17.34 2.17 1.12
N GLN A 55 17.73 3.39 0.71
CA GLN A 55 16.88 4.56 0.82
C GLN A 55 15.57 4.40 0.02
N THR A 56 15.67 3.99 -1.25
CA THR A 56 14.48 3.75 -2.09
C THR A 56 13.59 2.63 -1.53
N SER A 57 14.17 1.53 -1.05
CA SER A 57 13.41 0.45 -0.41
C SER A 57 12.68 0.92 0.85
N SER A 58 13.33 1.76 1.67
CA SER A 58 12.72 2.32 2.88
C SER A 58 11.52 3.23 2.56
N GLU A 59 11.64 4.06 1.51
CA GLU A 59 10.54 4.89 1.01
C GLU A 59 9.37 4.03 0.52
N ILE A 60 9.64 2.98 -0.26
CA ILE A 60 8.63 2.03 -0.72
C ILE A 60 7.90 1.39 0.46
N LEU A 61 8.63 0.89 1.47
CA LEU A 61 8.04 0.27 2.65
C LEU A 61 7.15 1.25 3.43
N THR A 62 7.56 2.52 3.53
CA THR A 62 6.78 3.57 4.19
C THR A 62 5.45 3.83 3.47
N ILE A 63 5.49 3.94 2.13
CA ILE A 63 4.29 4.12 1.31
C ILE A 63 3.38 2.90 1.43
N MET A 64 3.94 1.68 1.38
CA MET A 64 3.18 0.44 1.51
C MET A 64 2.51 0.32 2.88
N GLY A 65 3.20 0.70 3.96
CA GLY A 65 2.63 0.74 5.30
C GLY A 65 1.45 1.70 5.42
N THR A 66 1.60 2.90 4.84
CA THR A 66 0.53 3.91 4.82
C THR A 66 -0.65 3.45 3.98
N PHE A 67 -0.38 2.91 2.79
CA PHE A 67 -1.40 2.37 1.89
C PHE A 67 -2.19 1.25 2.55
N ARG A 68 -1.51 0.27 3.17
CA ARG A 68 -2.18 -0.86 3.83
C ARG A 68 -3.12 -0.41 4.93
N LYS A 69 -2.72 0.57 5.74
CA LYS A 69 -3.59 1.16 6.76
C LYS A 69 -4.85 1.79 6.15
N GLN A 70 -4.70 2.54 5.05
CA GLN A 70 -5.84 3.14 4.35
C GLN A 70 -6.73 2.07 3.69
N TRP A 71 -6.12 1.03 3.16
CA TRP A 71 -6.83 -0.10 2.56
C TRP A 71 -7.72 -0.81 3.59
N ASP A 72 -7.19 -1.11 4.78
CA ASP A 72 -7.95 -1.76 5.85
C ASP A 72 -9.11 -0.88 6.35
N LEU A 73 -8.92 0.45 6.41
CA LEU A 73 -10.00 1.38 6.73
C LEU A 73 -11.07 1.39 5.63
N PHE A 74 -10.65 1.39 4.36
CA PHE A 74 -11.55 1.37 3.22
C PHE A 74 -12.39 0.09 3.18
N THR A 75 -11.76 -1.09 3.32
CA THR A 75 -12.47 -2.37 3.31
C THR A 75 -13.44 -2.47 4.49
N GLY A 76 -13.06 -2.03 5.69
CA GLY A 76 -13.97 -1.99 6.83
C GLY A 76 -15.19 -1.08 6.62
N LYS A 77 -15.02 0.05 5.92
CA LYS A 77 -16.15 0.91 5.53
C LYS A 77 -17.02 0.26 4.45
N MET A 78 -16.41 -0.42 3.49
CA MET A 78 -17.13 -1.17 2.45
C MET A 78 -17.98 -2.29 3.05
N ASP A 79 -17.45 -3.06 4.01
CA ASP A 79 -18.21 -4.11 4.71
C ASP A 79 -19.40 -3.53 5.48
N THR A 80 -19.19 -2.40 6.15
CA THR A 80 -20.26 -1.70 6.88
C THR A 80 -21.34 -1.21 5.93
N LEU A 81 -20.96 -0.68 4.77
CA LEU A 81 -21.89 -0.25 3.73
C LEU A 81 -22.68 -1.43 3.17
N GLY A 82 -22.01 -2.55 2.88
CA GLY A 82 -22.63 -3.78 2.41
C GLY A 82 -23.75 -4.26 3.35
N LYS A 83 -23.48 -4.30 4.66
CA LYS A 83 -24.49 -4.65 5.67
C LYS A 83 -25.70 -3.72 5.65
N ARG A 84 -25.47 -2.40 5.58
CA ARG A 84 -26.57 -1.42 5.53
C ARG A 84 -27.42 -1.57 4.28
N ILE A 85 -26.81 -1.87 3.13
CA ILE A 85 -27.55 -2.13 1.89
C ILE A 85 -28.41 -3.38 2.05
N GLU A 86 -27.87 -4.44 2.64
CA GLU A 86 -28.61 -5.68 2.90
C GLU A 86 -29.80 -5.45 3.85
N ASP A 87 -29.60 -4.71 4.94
CA ASP A 87 -30.66 -4.36 5.89
C ASP A 87 -31.76 -3.52 5.22
N THR A 88 -31.36 -2.53 4.42
CA THR A 88 -32.31 -1.69 3.65
C THR A 88 -33.10 -2.54 2.65
N ALA A 89 -32.46 -3.49 1.97
CA ALA A 89 -33.13 -4.40 1.05
C ALA A 89 -34.13 -5.31 1.77
N LYS A 90 -33.80 -5.82 2.97
CA LYS A 90 -34.70 -6.61 3.80
C LYS A 90 -35.93 -5.81 4.25
N GLU A 91 -35.72 -4.57 4.70
CA GLU A 91 -36.83 -3.68 5.08
C GLU A 91 -37.74 -3.38 3.89
N TYR A 92 -37.16 -3.12 2.71
CA TYR A 92 -37.93 -2.91 1.49
C TYR A 92 -38.81 -4.12 1.17
N GLU A 93 -38.25 -5.34 1.17
CA GLU A 93 -38.99 -6.56 0.87
C GLU A 93 -40.12 -6.84 1.87
N LEU A 94 -39.88 -6.56 3.15
CA LEU A 94 -40.90 -6.67 4.20
C LEU A 94 -42.08 -5.73 3.93
N LEU A 95 -41.80 -4.48 3.54
CA LEU A 95 -42.80 -3.46 3.26
C LEU A 95 -43.56 -3.75 1.97
N SER A 96 -42.85 -4.07 0.88
CA SER A 96 -43.41 -4.29 -0.46
C SER A 96 -44.20 -5.60 -0.55
N GLY A 97 -43.77 -6.64 0.17
CA GLY A 97 -44.39 -7.95 0.18
C GLY A 97 -45.38 -8.12 1.32
N THR A 98 -44.87 -8.53 2.48
CA THR A 98 -45.69 -8.99 3.61
C THR A 98 -46.62 -7.90 4.13
N ARG A 99 -46.10 -6.70 4.39
CA ARG A 99 -46.89 -5.62 4.99
C ARG A 99 -47.96 -5.09 4.03
N ARG A 100 -47.63 -4.96 2.75
CA ARG A 100 -48.59 -4.59 1.70
C ARG A 100 -49.73 -5.61 1.62
N ARG A 101 -49.43 -6.90 1.50
CA ARG A 101 -50.46 -7.97 1.47
C ARG A 101 -51.34 -8.00 2.73
N MET A 102 -50.75 -7.72 3.89
CA MET A 102 -51.52 -7.63 5.15
C MET A 102 -52.45 -6.42 5.18
N LEU A 103 -52.14 -5.33 4.49
CA LEU A 103 -53.00 -4.15 4.37
C LEU A 103 -54.04 -4.32 3.25
N ASP A 104 -53.67 -4.96 2.14
CA ASP A 104 -54.58 -5.19 1.00
C ASP A 104 -55.73 -6.14 1.39
N LYS A 105 -55.47 -7.23 2.14
CA LYS A 105 -56.51 -8.19 2.57
C LYS A 105 -57.69 -7.57 3.34
N PRO A 106 -57.49 -6.77 4.41
CA PRO A 106 -58.59 -6.13 5.10
C PRO A 106 -59.28 -5.05 4.25
N LEU A 107 -58.56 -4.38 3.34
CA LEU A 107 -59.16 -3.47 2.35
C LEU A 107 -60.11 -4.23 1.40
N GLU A 108 -59.67 -5.34 0.81
CA GLU A 108 -60.51 -6.21 -0.03
C GLU A 108 -61.75 -6.70 0.74
N LYS A 109 -61.58 -7.06 2.02
CA LYS A 109 -62.68 -7.50 2.88
C LYS A 109 -63.66 -6.36 3.18
N LEU A 110 -63.17 -5.13 3.37
CA LEU A 110 -64.01 -3.95 3.54
C LEU A 110 -64.81 -3.66 2.27
N ASP A 111 -64.17 -3.72 1.10
CA ASP A 111 -64.83 -3.55 -0.20
C ASP A 111 -65.94 -4.60 -0.39
N SER A 112 -65.68 -5.86 -0.02
CA SER A 112 -66.69 -6.93 -0.09
C SER A 112 -67.88 -6.76 0.86
N LEU A 113 -67.71 -6.09 2.01
CA LEU A 113 -68.78 -5.87 3.00
C LEU A 113 -69.55 -4.57 2.78
N GLY A 114 -68.90 -3.57 2.17
CA GLY A 114 -69.38 -2.18 2.12
C GLY A 114 -69.80 -1.67 0.74
N LEU A 115 -69.48 -2.33 -0.38
CA LEU A 115 -69.85 -1.81 -1.71
C LEU A 115 -71.01 -2.55 -2.39
N GLU A 116 -71.39 -3.73 -1.88
CA GLU A 116 -72.55 -4.47 -2.39
C GLU A 116 -73.86 -4.06 -1.67
N ASN A 117 -73.78 -3.73 -0.38
CA ASN A 117 -74.94 -3.36 0.45
C ASN A 117 -75.37 -1.88 0.34
N ILE A 118 -74.52 -0.99 -0.21
CA ILE A 118 -74.88 0.43 -0.41
C ILE A 118 -75.66 0.60 -1.73
N LYS A 119 -75.59 -0.34 -2.69
CA LYS A 119 -76.34 -0.25 -3.94
C LYS A 119 -77.79 -0.78 -3.86
N THR A 120 -78.16 -1.46 -2.78
CA THR A 120 -79.50 -2.08 -2.64
C THR A 120 -80.50 -1.23 -1.85
N ASP A 121 -80.09 -0.10 -1.25
CA ASP A 121 -80.97 0.73 -0.40
C ASP A 121 -81.49 2.00 -1.13
N ASP A 122 -80.94 2.35 -2.30
CA ASP A 122 -81.29 3.60 -3.03
C ASP A 122 -82.36 3.41 -4.14
N THR A 123 -83.08 2.28 -4.21
CA THR A 123 -84.10 2.06 -5.28
C THR A 123 -85.54 1.84 -4.82
N GLU A 124 -85.87 1.98 -3.53
CA GLU A 124 -87.25 1.92 -3.07
C GLU A 124 -87.58 3.07 -2.11
N GLU A 125 -87.88 4.25 -2.67
CA GLU A 125 -88.89 5.20 -2.13
C GLU A 125 -89.36 6.20 -3.21
#